data_AF-A0A6A7C097-F1
#
_entry.id   AF-A0A6A7C097-F1
#
_cell.length_a   1.000
_cell.length_b   1.000
_cell.length_c   1.000
_cell.angle_alpha   90.00
_cell.angle_beta   90.00
_cell.angle_gamma   90.00
#
_symmetry.space_group_name_H-M   'P 1'
#
loop_
_entity.id
_entity.type
_entity.pdbx_description
1 polymer ?
#
loop_
_entity_poly.entity_id
_entity_poly.type
_entity_poly.pdbx_seq_one_letter_code
_entity_poly.pdbx_strand_id
1 'polypeptide(L)'
;MKFPPNISHYVVASPPTPLQLKTSNLYFTKSKPIFLYSAAKFLSVPRGDSPEVAFLGRSNAGKSSLLNAVFNRTNAQDAFVSTKAGRTKTINAFGVSGNGSGRIHKSVDKFRGCVLVDMPGYGKGSHQDWGIEIMKYLTKRKQLRRTFVLLDAELNLKDNDMTLLLHLKDIGVPFQIILSKVDKVLPTSDVGMDAAMDILKSKCDAITRTLAEASGSYSPLDILCTSATKGLHPHRKFGIDELRFAILSASGIT
;
A
#
# COMPACT_ATOMS: atom_id res chain seq x y z
N MET A 1 1.98 -4.75 27.63
CA MET A 1 0.94 -4.68 26.60
C MET A 1 1.20 -5.74 25.56
N LYS A 2 0.19 -6.55 25.22
CA LYS A 2 0.31 -7.57 24.17
C LYS A 2 -0.13 -6.94 22.84
N PHE A 3 0.71 -7.01 21.82
CA PHE A 3 0.30 -6.62 20.47
C PHE A 3 -0.87 -7.53 20.03
N PRO A 4 -1.99 -7.00 19.49
CA PRO A 4 -3.12 -7.82 19.11
C PRO A 4 -2.65 -8.79 18.03
N PRO A 5 -3.03 -10.07 18.13
CA PRO A 5 -2.73 -11.02 17.08
C PRO A 5 -3.46 -10.57 15.82
N ASN A 6 -2.67 -10.19 14.82
CA ASN A 6 -3.09 -9.95 13.45
C ASN A 6 -4.31 -9.02 13.27
N ILE A 7 -4.04 -7.72 13.19
CA ILE A 7 -5.09 -6.72 12.93
C ILE A 7 -5.67 -6.75 11.51
N SER A 8 -4.99 -7.44 10.59
CA SER A 8 -5.42 -7.50 9.19
C SER A 8 -6.45 -8.61 9.00
N HIS A 9 -7.36 -8.40 8.07
CA HIS A 9 -8.47 -9.31 7.81
C HIS A 9 -8.10 -10.26 6.67
N TYR A 10 -7.85 -11.53 7.00
CA TYR A 10 -7.49 -12.58 6.05
C TYR A 10 -8.65 -13.56 5.90
N VAL A 11 -9.18 -13.66 4.69
CA VAL A 11 -10.29 -14.55 4.30
C VAL A 11 -9.84 -15.56 3.24
N VAL A 12 -8.86 -15.18 2.42
CA VAL A 12 -8.37 -15.96 1.29
C VAL A 12 -7.01 -16.58 1.61
N ALA A 13 -6.04 -15.78 2.01
CA ALA A 13 -4.70 -16.26 2.35
C ALA A 13 -4.56 -16.61 3.84
N SER A 14 -3.62 -17.48 4.17
CA SER A 14 -3.18 -17.65 5.55
C SER A 14 -2.42 -16.41 6.02
N PRO A 15 -2.62 -15.96 7.27
CA PRO A 15 -1.79 -14.93 7.87
C PRO A 15 -0.29 -15.26 7.81
N PRO A 16 0.60 -14.26 7.61
CA PRO A 16 2.03 -14.49 7.61
C PRO A 16 2.53 -14.94 8.98
N THR A 17 3.46 -15.90 8.96
CA THR A 17 4.14 -16.38 10.16
C THR A 17 5.06 -15.30 10.75
N PRO A 18 5.40 -15.35 12.05
CA PRO A 18 6.36 -14.43 12.66
C PRO A 18 7.72 -14.40 11.95
N LEU A 19 8.18 -15.54 11.41
CA LEU A 19 9.43 -15.62 10.65
C LEU A 19 9.33 -14.85 9.32
N GLN A 20 8.23 -15.02 8.57
CA GLN A 20 7.99 -14.28 7.33
C GLN A 20 7.93 -12.76 7.57
N LEU A 21 7.26 -12.33 8.65
CA LEU A 21 7.20 -10.93 9.06
C LEU A 21 8.61 -10.38 9.39
N LYS A 22 9.40 -11.13 10.17
CA LYS A 22 10.78 -10.75 10.52
C LYS A 22 11.67 -10.63 9.27
N THR A 23 11.61 -11.60 8.36
CA THR A 23 12.38 -11.60 7.11
C THR A 23 11.99 -10.41 6.22
N SER A 24 10.69 -10.13 6.10
CA SER A 24 10.17 -9.01 5.31
C SER A 24 10.59 -7.66 5.90
N ASN A 25 10.50 -7.50 7.23
CA ASN A 25 11.02 -6.32 7.91
C ASN A 25 12.52 -6.13 7.66
N LEU A 26 13.32 -7.20 7.74
CA LEU A 26 14.76 -7.12 7.46
C LEU A 26 15.03 -6.69 6.02
N TYR A 27 14.29 -7.21 5.04
CA TYR A 27 14.45 -6.83 3.63
C TYR A 27 14.31 -5.31 3.42
N PHE A 28 13.29 -4.69 4.03
CA PHE A 28 13.00 -3.27 3.90
C PHE A 28 13.92 -2.36 4.74
N THR A 29 14.53 -2.89 5.79
CA THR A 29 15.34 -2.10 6.74
C THR A 29 16.85 -2.25 6.53
N LYS A 30 17.28 -3.30 5.84
CA LYS A 30 18.71 -3.59 5.59
C LYS A 30 19.38 -2.58 4.66
N SER A 31 18.63 -1.90 3.81
CA SER A 31 19.17 -0.86 2.93
C SER A 31 18.17 0.26 2.72
N LYS A 32 18.69 1.46 2.53
CA LYS A 32 17.89 2.64 2.23
C LYS A 32 17.18 2.44 0.88
N PRO A 33 15.87 2.75 0.77
CA PRO A 33 15.22 2.82 -0.55
C PRO A 33 15.92 3.84 -1.44
N ILE A 34 15.86 3.59 -2.74
CA ILE A 34 16.44 4.45 -3.77
C ILE A 34 15.33 5.02 -4.61
N PHE A 35 15.28 6.34 -4.72
CA PHE A 35 14.45 7.00 -5.71
C PHE A 35 14.98 6.68 -7.12
N LEU A 36 14.12 6.11 -7.95
CA LEU A 36 14.48 5.65 -9.30
C LEU A 36 14.04 6.63 -10.37
N TYR A 37 12.78 7.08 -10.35
CA TYR A 37 12.25 8.05 -11.31
C TYR A 37 10.99 8.75 -10.81
N SER A 38 10.69 9.88 -11.45
CA SER A 38 9.40 10.56 -11.38
C SER A 38 8.92 10.86 -12.81
N ALA A 39 7.70 10.43 -13.16
CA ALA A 39 7.16 10.58 -14.51
C ALA A 39 5.73 11.12 -14.47
N ALA A 40 5.47 12.21 -15.20
CA ALA A 40 4.11 12.75 -15.37
C ALA A 40 3.28 11.94 -16.39
N LYS A 41 3.96 11.30 -17.35
CA LYS A 41 3.35 10.53 -18.45
C LYS A 41 3.91 9.12 -18.45
N PHE A 42 3.06 8.15 -18.77
CA PHE A 42 3.43 6.73 -18.86
C PHE A 42 4.57 6.50 -19.87
N LEU A 43 4.56 7.20 -20.99
CA LEU A 43 5.61 7.08 -22.01
C LEU A 43 7.00 7.53 -21.51
N SER A 44 7.06 8.34 -20.46
CA SER A 44 8.31 8.79 -19.84
C SER A 44 8.81 7.83 -18.75
N VAL A 45 8.05 6.76 -18.44
CA VAL A 45 8.46 5.76 -17.46
C VAL A 45 9.59 4.92 -18.06
N PRO A 46 10.79 4.90 -17.44
CA PRO A 46 11.91 4.12 -17.94
C PRO A 46 11.62 2.62 -17.94
N ARG A 47 12.26 1.91 -18.88
CA ARG A 47 12.17 0.45 -18.96
C ARG A 47 13.07 -0.19 -17.90
N GLY A 48 12.59 -1.30 -17.35
CA GLY A 48 13.35 -2.17 -16.45
C GLY A 48 12.58 -3.45 -16.19
N ASP A 49 13.21 -4.38 -15.47
CA ASP A 49 12.70 -5.75 -15.32
C ASP A 49 12.29 -6.10 -13.89
N SER A 50 12.58 -5.22 -12.93
CA SER A 50 12.19 -5.42 -11.53
C SER A 50 10.67 -5.44 -11.36
N PRO A 51 10.12 -6.34 -10.52
CA PRO A 51 8.71 -6.34 -10.19
C PRO A 51 8.31 -5.03 -9.50
N GLU A 52 7.14 -4.52 -9.86
CA GLU A 52 6.58 -3.27 -9.38
C GLU A 52 5.26 -3.51 -8.64
N VAL A 53 5.05 -2.77 -7.55
CA VAL A 53 3.76 -2.65 -6.89
C VAL A 53 3.35 -1.18 -6.85
N ALA A 54 2.08 -0.89 -7.17
CA ALA A 54 1.57 0.46 -7.19
C ALA A 54 0.76 0.77 -5.93
N PHE A 55 0.81 2.02 -5.46
CA PHE A 55 0.00 2.51 -4.36
C PHE A 55 -0.95 3.60 -4.86
N LEU A 56 -2.23 3.36 -4.69
CA LEU A 56 -3.32 4.28 -5.01
C LEU A 56 -4.05 4.64 -3.71
N GLY A 57 -4.69 5.80 -3.70
CA GLY A 57 -5.53 6.21 -2.59
C GLY A 57 -6.02 7.63 -2.81
N ARG A 58 -7.15 7.98 -2.19
CA ARG A 58 -7.66 9.34 -2.23
C ARG A 58 -6.64 10.32 -1.63
N SER A 59 -6.68 11.58 -2.06
CA SER A 59 -5.92 12.65 -1.38
C SER A 59 -6.15 12.59 0.14
N ASN A 60 -5.06 12.62 0.92
CA ASN A 60 -5.04 12.49 2.39
C ASN A 60 -5.46 11.12 2.98
N ALA A 61 -5.58 10.06 2.17
CA ALA A 61 -5.73 8.70 2.68
C ALA A 61 -4.49 8.19 3.45
N GLY A 62 -3.35 8.89 3.40
CA GLY A 62 -2.14 8.53 4.16
C GLY A 62 -1.09 7.75 3.38
N LYS A 63 -1.22 7.67 2.05
CA LYS A 63 -0.28 6.95 1.14
C LYS A 63 1.20 7.28 1.36
N SER A 64 1.57 8.56 1.33
CA SER A 64 2.98 8.95 1.51
C SER A 64 3.49 8.61 2.93
N SER A 65 2.65 8.78 3.95
CA SER A 65 2.98 8.38 5.32
C SER A 65 3.18 6.87 5.44
N LEU A 66 2.32 6.08 4.79
CA LEU A 66 2.41 4.63 4.75
C LEU A 66 3.70 4.17 4.05
N LEU A 67 4.03 4.74 2.90
CA LEU A 67 5.27 4.43 2.19
C LEU A 67 6.51 4.70 3.05
N ASN A 68 6.57 5.87 3.72
CA ASN A 68 7.66 6.17 4.63
C ASN A 68 7.72 5.19 5.82
N ALA A 69 6.57 4.76 6.35
CA ALA A 69 6.51 3.74 7.38
C ALA A 69 7.03 2.39 6.89
N VAL A 70 6.66 1.96 5.68
CA VAL A 70 7.18 0.74 5.03
C VAL A 70 8.70 0.80 4.87
N PHE A 71 9.25 1.95 4.49
CA PHE A 71 10.69 2.17 4.37
C PHE A 71 11.42 2.34 5.71
N ASN A 72 10.71 2.23 6.84
CA ASN A 72 11.24 2.48 8.18
C ASN A 72 11.87 3.87 8.35
N ARG A 73 11.29 4.89 7.70
CA ARG A 73 11.76 6.28 7.79
C ARG A 73 10.74 7.13 8.54
N THR A 74 11.20 7.81 9.58
CA THR A 74 10.40 8.71 10.43
C THR A 74 10.32 10.13 9.90
N ASN A 75 11.26 10.53 9.02
CA ASN A 75 11.32 11.86 8.43
C ASN A 75 10.98 11.77 6.93
N ALA A 76 10.08 12.65 6.47
CA ALA A 76 9.43 12.70 5.16
C ALA A 76 10.36 12.97 3.93
N GLN A 77 11.54 12.33 3.87
CA GLN A 77 12.61 12.69 2.95
C GLN A 77 12.52 12.01 1.57
N ASP A 78 11.85 10.87 1.43
CA ASP A 78 11.82 10.11 0.15
C ASP A 78 10.45 10.10 -0.50
N ALA A 79 9.41 9.67 0.21
CA ALA A 79 8.04 9.88 -0.25
C ALA A 79 7.53 11.20 0.36
N PHE A 80 7.56 12.29 -0.42
CA PHE A 80 7.15 13.61 0.05
C PHE A 80 5.74 13.58 0.66
N VAL A 81 5.65 13.63 1.99
CA VAL A 81 4.38 13.77 2.72
C VAL A 81 3.97 15.23 2.62
N SER A 82 3.06 15.55 1.70
CA SER A 82 2.38 16.84 1.72
C SER A 82 0.96 16.69 2.22
N THR A 83 0.59 17.55 3.16
CA THR A 83 -0.78 17.71 3.68
C THR A 83 -1.71 18.45 2.70
N LYS A 84 -1.19 19.00 1.59
CA LYS A 84 -1.97 19.68 0.56
C LYS A 84 -2.39 18.69 -0.54
N ALA A 85 -3.69 18.64 -0.83
CA ALA A 85 -4.24 17.83 -1.93
C ALA A 85 -3.61 18.20 -3.29
N GLY A 86 -3.37 17.21 -4.15
CA GLY A 86 -2.82 17.41 -5.50
C GLY A 86 -1.29 17.62 -5.59
N ARG A 87 -0.52 17.31 -4.54
CA ARG A 87 0.95 17.45 -4.52
C ARG A 87 1.68 16.39 -5.35
N THR A 88 1.29 15.12 -5.24
CA THR A 88 1.84 14.05 -6.09
C THR A 88 1.21 14.18 -7.47
N LYS A 89 1.88 14.89 -8.38
CA LYS A 89 1.42 15.10 -9.78
C LYS A 89 2.01 14.10 -10.77
N THR A 90 2.90 13.25 -10.28
CA THR A 90 3.73 12.35 -11.06
C THR A 90 3.78 10.98 -10.41
N ILE A 91 4.02 9.96 -11.22
CA ILE A 91 4.29 8.58 -10.80
C ILE A 91 5.72 8.55 -10.26
N ASN A 92 5.90 8.24 -8.97
CA ASN A 92 7.23 8.18 -8.35
C ASN A 92 7.59 6.75 -7.99
N ALA A 93 8.78 6.30 -8.37
CA ALA A 93 9.23 4.94 -8.11
C ALA A 93 10.40 4.89 -7.14
N PHE A 94 10.30 3.96 -6.18
CA PHE A 94 11.28 3.73 -5.13
C PHE A 94 11.70 2.26 -5.13
N GLY A 95 12.97 1.99 -5.41
CA GLY A 95 13.54 0.65 -5.34
C GLY A 95 13.93 0.27 -3.91
N VAL A 96 13.55 -0.95 -3.49
CA VAL A 96 13.99 -1.58 -2.24
C VAL A 96 14.71 -2.88 -2.56
N SER A 97 15.88 -3.08 -1.95
CA SER A 97 16.69 -4.28 -2.14
C SER A 97 17.15 -4.85 -0.80
N GLY A 98 17.02 -6.16 -0.60
CA GLY A 98 17.50 -6.87 0.59
C GLY A 98 19.01 -7.11 0.60
N ASN A 99 19.74 -6.65 -0.42
CA ASN A 99 21.18 -6.83 -0.56
C ASN A 99 21.93 -5.68 0.13
N GLY A 100 22.36 -5.91 1.38
CA GLY A 100 23.01 -4.90 2.23
C GLY A 100 24.49 -4.62 1.95
N SER A 101 25.11 -5.26 0.95
CA SER A 101 26.56 -5.17 0.71
C SER A 101 26.96 -4.99 -0.76
N GLY A 102 25.99 -4.95 -1.69
CA GLY A 102 26.25 -4.73 -3.11
C GLY A 102 26.04 -3.27 -3.52
N ARG A 103 26.70 -2.82 -4.60
CA ARG A 103 26.35 -1.55 -5.25
C ARG A 103 24.90 -1.63 -5.74
N ILE A 104 23.99 -0.92 -5.08
CA ILE A 104 22.62 -0.81 -5.55
C ILE A 104 22.60 0.16 -6.73
N HIS A 105 22.23 -0.34 -7.91
CA HIS A 105 22.13 0.49 -9.10
C HIS A 105 20.94 1.45 -9.00
N LYS A 106 21.20 2.75 -9.20
CA LYS A 106 20.16 3.79 -9.22
C LYS A 106 19.36 3.84 -10.53
N SER A 107 19.82 3.12 -11.55
CA SER A 107 19.15 3.05 -12.85
C SER A 107 18.14 1.91 -12.87
N VAL A 108 16.95 2.17 -13.43
CA VAL A 108 15.79 1.27 -13.38
C VAL A 108 16.03 -0.05 -14.11
N ASP A 109 16.77 -0.03 -15.21
CA ASP A 109 17.16 -1.20 -16.01
C ASP A 109 18.13 -2.14 -15.25
N LYS A 110 18.94 -1.59 -14.35
CA LYS A 110 19.96 -2.34 -13.58
C LYS A 110 19.54 -2.61 -12.14
N PHE A 111 18.45 -2.01 -11.67
CA PHE A 111 17.95 -2.24 -10.33
C PHE A 111 17.55 -3.71 -10.12
N ARG A 112 17.81 -4.25 -8.94
CA ARG A 112 17.47 -5.63 -8.54
C ARG A 112 16.84 -5.60 -7.14
N GLY A 113 15.61 -6.08 -7.07
CA GLY A 113 14.73 -5.96 -5.91
C GLY A 113 13.30 -5.64 -6.35
N CYS A 114 12.45 -5.20 -5.42
CA CYS A 114 11.11 -4.72 -5.73
C CYS A 114 11.07 -3.19 -5.85
N VAL A 115 10.14 -2.70 -6.66
CA VAL A 115 9.92 -1.27 -6.86
C VAL A 115 8.52 -0.91 -6.37
N LEU A 116 8.45 0.06 -5.46
CA LEU A 116 7.20 0.61 -4.95
C LEU A 116 6.91 1.91 -5.71
N VAL A 117 5.71 1.99 -6.28
CA VAL A 117 5.30 3.07 -7.16
C VAL A 117 4.21 3.89 -6.50
N ASP A 118 4.53 5.12 -6.12
CA ASP A 118 3.61 6.09 -5.55
C ASP A 118 2.85 6.82 -6.67
N MET A 119 1.56 6.53 -6.81
CA MET A 119 0.71 7.18 -7.81
C MET A 119 0.09 8.47 -7.26
N PRO A 120 -0.24 9.45 -8.13
CA PRO A 120 -1.09 10.58 -7.77
C PRO A 120 -2.39 10.11 -7.09
N GLY A 121 -2.84 10.86 -6.09
CA GLY A 121 -4.09 10.54 -5.40
C GLY A 121 -5.32 10.90 -6.24
N TYR A 122 -6.36 10.09 -6.17
CA TYR A 122 -7.65 10.36 -6.84
C TYR A 122 -8.61 11.16 -5.93
N GLY A 123 -9.73 11.61 -6.49
CA GLY A 123 -10.77 12.37 -5.78
C GLY A 123 -10.61 13.89 -5.85
N LYS A 124 -11.05 14.63 -4.83
CA LYS A 124 -11.09 16.10 -4.83
C LYS A 124 -9.69 16.70 -5.10
N GLY A 125 -9.57 17.47 -6.18
CA GLY A 125 -8.30 18.07 -6.62
C GLY A 125 -7.41 17.17 -7.47
N SER A 126 -7.88 15.99 -7.88
CA SER A 126 -7.23 15.20 -8.93
C SER A 126 -7.61 15.73 -10.31
N HIS A 127 -6.65 15.81 -11.22
CA HIS A 127 -6.89 16.18 -12.61
C HIS A 127 -7.22 14.94 -13.44
N GLN A 128 -8.17 15.06 -14.38
CA GLN A 128 -8.58 13.95 -15.26
C GLN A 128 -7.40 13.36 -16.04
N ASP A 129 -6.46 14.20 -16.49
CA ASP A 129 -5.25 13.77 -17.19
C ASP A 129 -4.38 12.81 -16.37
N TRP A 130 -4.34 12.98 -15.03
CA TRP A 130 -3.62 12.05 -14.15
C TRP A 130 -4.29 10.69 -14.13
N GLY A 131 -5.63 10.65 -14.16
CA GLY A 131 -6.38 9.41 -14.29
C GLY A 131 -5.97 8.63 -15.53
N ILE A 132 -5.87 9.30 -16.69
CA ILE A 132 -5.48 8.68 -17.96
C ILE A 132 -4.08 8.05 -17.86
N GLU A 133 -3.09 8.78 -17.34
CA GLU A 133 -1.71 8.29 -17.25
C GLU A 133 -1.55 7.18 -16.21
N ILE A 134 -2.29 7.25 -15.08
CA ILE A 134 -2.37 6.16 -14.11
C ILE A 134 -2.97 4.92 -14.77
N MET A 135 -4.09 5.04 -15.49
CA MET A 135 -4.72 3.89 -16.13
C MET A 135 -3.84 3.27 -17.21
N LYS A 136 -3.10 4.08 -17.98
CA LYS A 136 -2.08 3.57 -18.91
C LYS A 136 -1.01 2.77 -18.18
N TYR A 137 -0.55 3.25 -17.03
CA TYR A 137 0.42 2.51 -16.22
C TYR A 137 -0.14 1.17 -15.74
N LEU A 138 -1.32 1.21 -15.10
CA LEU A 138 -1.94 0.04 -14.49
C LEU A 138 -2.25 -1.06 -15.51
N THR A 139 -2.61 -0.68 -16.74
CA THR A 139 -2.96 -1.63 -17.81
C THR A 139 -1.77 -2.09 -18.66
N LYS A 140 -0.75 -1.24 -18.86
CA LYS A 140 0.32 -1.50 -19.85
C LYS A 140 1.68 -1.81 -19.24
N ARG A 141 1.91 -1.54 -17.94
CA ARG A 141 3.20 -1.80 -17.29
C ARG A 141 3.34 -3.29 -16.98
N LYS A 142 4.11 -4.01 -17.79
CA LYS A 142 4.34 -5.46 -17.65
C LYS A 142 4.95 -5.89 -16.30
N GLN A 143 5.68 -4.98 -15.66
CA GLN A 143 6.34 -5.20 -14.38
C GLN A 143 5.37 -5.10 -13.19
N LEU A 144 4.20 -4.49 -13.37
CA LEU A 144 3.21 -4.32 -12.29
C LEU A 144 2.66 -5.69 -11.87
N ARG A 145 2.81 -6.01 -10.58
CA ARG A 145 2.36 -7.28 -10.01
C ARG A 145 1.12 -7.14 -9.13
N ARG A 146 1.00 -6.01 -8.43
CA ARG A 146 -0.15 -5.74 -7.55
C ARG A 146 -0.34 -4.25 -7.33
N THR A 147 -1.59 -3.85 -7.20
CA THR A 147 -2.00 -2.50 -6.84
C THR A 147 -2.54 -2.48 -5.41
N PHE A 148 -1.95 -1.70 -4.53
CA PHE A 148 -2.45 -1.47 -3.20
C PHE A 148 -3.35 -0.23 -3.18
N VAL A 149 -4.62 -0.40 -2.82
CA VAL A 149 -5.60 0.68 -2.77
C VAL A 149 -5.87 1.07 -1.32
N LEU A 150 -5.46 2.27 -0.93
CA LEU A 150 -5.62 2.79 0.41
C LEU A 150 -7.01 3.39 0.63
N LEU A 151 -7.69 2.87 1.64
CA LEU A 151 -8.92 3.40 2.19
C LEU A 151 -8.66 3.92 3.61
N ASP A 152 -9.33 4.99 4.00
CA ASP A 152 -9.18 5.60 5.32
C ASP A 152 -10.06 4.87 6.35
N ALA A 153 -9.48 4.35 7.44
CA ALA A 153 -10.22 3.66 8.49
C ALA A 153 -11.27 4.55 9.17
N GLU A 154 -11.10 5.88 9.17
CA GLU A 154 -12.05 6.82 9.77
C GLU A 154 -13.30 7.03 8.91
N LEU A 155 -13.24 6.67 7.63
CA LEU A 155 -14.26 7.04 6.67
C LEU A 155 -14.93 5.80 6.06
N ASN A 156 -16.22 5.92 5.76
CA ASN A 156 -16.91 4.95 4.92
C ASN A 156 -16.39 5.04 3.48
N LEU A 157 -16.55 3.95 2.75
CA LEU A 157 -16.23 3.82 1.33
C LEU A 157 -16.92 4.94 0.54
N LYS A 158 -16.16 5.67 -0.28
CA LYS A 158 -16.68 6.78 -1.09
C LYS A 158 -16.90 6.32 -2.54
N ASP A 159 -17.71 7.07 -3.28
CA ASP A 159 -18.02 6.75 -4.68
C ASP A 159 -16.78 6.67 -5.57
N ASN A 160 -15.79 7.54 -5.33
CA ASN A 160 -14.51 7.49 -6.04
C ASN A 160 -13.69 6.23 -5.70
N ASP A 161 -13.77 5.73 -4.46
CA ASP A 161 -13.11 4.48 -4.06
C ASP A 161 -13.80 3.31 -4.77
N MET A 162 -15.13 3.28 -4.76
CA MET A 162 -15.93 2.27 -5.47
C MET A 162 -15.66 2.25 -6.96
N THR A 163 -15.67 3.42 -7.60
CA THR A 163 -15.41 3.56 -9.04
C THR A 163 -14.04 2.99 -9.39
N LEU A 164 -13.00 3.31 -8.61
CA LEU A 164 -11.66 2.77 -8.83
C LEU A 164 -11.64 1.24 -8.63
N LEU A 165 -12.16 0.73 -7.51
CA LEU A 165 -12.12 -0.71 -7.20
C LEU A 165 -12.88 -1.54 -8.24
N LEU A 166 -14.07 -1.09 -8.65
CA LEU A 166 -14.85 -1.74 -9.71
C LEU A 166 -14.11 -1.68 -11.05
N HIS A 167 -13.51 -0.55 -11.38
CA HIS A 167 -12.76 -0.43 -12.63
C HIS A 167 -11.53 -1.34 -12.65
N LEU A 168 -10.75 -1.42 -11.56
CA LEU A 168 -9.62 -2.35 -11.43
C LEU A 168 -10.06 -3.81 -11.60
N LYS A 169 -11.21 -4.18 -11.01
CA LYS A 169 -11.81 -5.50 -11.16
C LYS A 169 -12.19 -5.79 -12.61
N ASP A 170 -12.87 -4.85 -13.27
CA ASP A 170 -13.34 -4.97 -14.66
C ASP A 170 -12.19 -5.17 -15.65
N ILE A 171 -11.10 -4.40 -15.51
CA ILE A 171 -9.92 -4.52 -16.38
C ILE A 171 -8.94 -5.63 -15.95
N GLY A 172 -9.25 -6.38 -14.90
CA GLY A 172 -8.43 -7.49 -14.41
C GLY A 172 -7.08 -7.07 -13.81
N VAL A 173 -6.94 -5.84 -13.30
CA VAL A 173 -5.71 -5.41 -12.61
C VAL A 173 -5.72 -5.95 -11.18
N PRO A 174 -4.75 -6.79 -10.76
CA PRO A 174 -4.70 -7.33 -9.42
C PRO A 174 -4.56 -6.22 -8.37
N PHE A 175 -5.44 -6.20 -7.38
CA PHE A 175 -5.37 -5.24 -6.30
C PHE A 175 -5.55 -5.87 -4.91
N GLN A 176 -5.09 -5.16 -3.89
CA GLN A 176 -5.29 -5.49 -2.49
C GLN A 176 -5.64 -4.21 -1.73
N ILE A 177 -6.66 -4.29 -0.88
CA ILE A 177 -7.12 -3.13 -0.11
C ILE A 177 -6.24 -2.97 1.13
N ILE A 178 -5.86 -1.73 1.42
CA ILE A 178 -5.21 -1.32 2.66
C ILE A 178 -6.17 -0.39 3.41
N LEU A 179 -6.68 -0.82 4.55
CA LEU A 179 -7.36 0.04 5.49
C LEU A 179 -6.31 0.76 6.35
N SER A 180 -6.07 2.03 6.04
CA SER A 180 -5.04 2.88 6.64
C SER A 180 -5.55 3.67 7.84
N LYS A 181 -4.65 4.24 8.64
CA LYS A 181 -4.96 5.04 9.85
C LYS A 181 -5.77 4.27 10.90
N VAL A 182 -5.53 2.97 11.05
CA VAL A 182 -6.28 2.16 12.03
C VAL A 182 -6.04 2.60 13.47
N ASP A 183 -5.01 3.39 13.75
CA ASP A 183 -4.78 4.04 15.05
C ASP A 183 -5.86 5.06 15.46
N LYS A 184 -6.77 5.38 14.53
CA LYS A 184 -7.91 6.26 14.78
C LYS A 184 -9.16 5.52 15.24
N VAL A 185 -9.19 4.21 14.99
CA VAL A 185 -10.30 3.32 15.37
C VAL A 185 -9.87 2.27 16.41
N LEU A 186 -8.57 2.00 16.52
CA LEU A 186 -7.99 1.15 17.55
C LEU A 186 -7.47 1.98 18.73
N PRO A 187 -7.68 1.52 19.98
CA PRO A 187 -7.13 2.18 21.15
C PRO A 187 -5.60 2.05 21.18
N THR A 188 -4.95 2.98 21.89
CA THR A 188 -3.49 2.94 22.12
C THR A 188 -3.09 2.15 23.37
N SER A 189 -4.05 1.56 24.07
CA SER A 189 -3.85 0.66 25.21
C SER A 189 -4.61 -0.64 24.99
N ASP A 190 -4.34 -1.64 25.82
CA ASP A 190 -5.01 -2.95 25.73
C ASP A 190 -6.51 -2.85 26.11
N VAL A 191 -6.93 -1.80 26.81
CA VAL A 191 -8.32 -1.61 27.26
C VAL A 191 -9.22 -1.29 26.07
N GLY A 192 -10.25 -2.12 25.85
CA GLY A 192 -11.20 -1.97 24.75
C GLY A 192 -10.66 -2.42 23.38
N MET A 193 -9.49 -3.07 23.34
CA MET A 193 -8.89 -3.54 22.09
C MET A 193 -9.77 -4.59 21.39
N ASP A 194 -10.36 -5.52 22.11
CA ASP A 194 -11.20 -6.59 21.52
C ASP A 194 -12.43 -6.00 20.82
N ALA A 195 -13.15 -5.09 21.49
CA ALA A 195 -14.29 -4.40 20.89
C ALA A 195 -13.90 -3.56 19.65
N ALA A 196 -12.74 -2.88 19.70
CA ALA A 196 -12.24 -2.13 18.56
C ALA A 196 -11.83 -3.04 17.39
N MET A 197 -11.30 -4.23 17.69
CA MET A 197 -10.97 -5.25 16.71
C MET A 197 -12.23 -5.82 16.02
N ASP A 198 -13.32 -6.02 16.76
CA ASP A 198 -14.61 -6.45 16.20
C ASP A 198 -15.21 -5.39 15.26
N ILE A 199 -15.11 -4.10 15.64
CA ILE A 199 -15.51 -2.98 14.78
C ILE A 199 -14.67 -2.95 13.50
N LEU A 200 -13.36 -3.10 13.63
CA LEU A 200 -12.44 -3.10 12.48
C LEU A 200 -12.75 -4.27 11.54
N LYS A 201 -12.99 -5.47 12.08
CA LYS A 201 -13.39 -6.65 11.32
C LYS A 201 -14.72 -6.44 10.59
N SER A 202 -15.73 -5.93 11.30
CA SER A 202 -17.04 -5.60 10.72
C SER A 202 -16.94 -4.61 9.57
N LYS A 203 -16.00 -3.66 9.67
CA LYS A 203 -15.72 -2.69 8.60
C LYS A 203 -15.09 -3.34 7.37
N CYS A 204 -14.15 -4.27 7.56
CA CYS A 204 -13.58 -5.07 6.47
C CYS A 204 -14.65 -5.94 5.78
N ASP A 205 -15.52 -6.58 6.56
CA ASP A 205 -16.63 -7.38 6.03
C ASP A 205 -17.60 -6.50 5.23
N ALA A 206 -17.92 -5.30 5.73
CA ALA A 206 -18.78 -4.35 5.04
C ALA A 206 -18.19 -3.90 3.69
N ILE A 207 -16.89 -3.57 3.63
CA ILE A 207 -16.21 -3.21 2.37
C ILE A 207 -16.33 -4.36 1.35
N THR A 208 -16.09 -5.59 1.79
CA THR A 208 -16.16 -6.77 0.92
C THR A 208 -17.58 -7.01 0.40
N ARG A 209 -18.60 -6.87 1.25
CA ARG A 209 -20.01 -6.98 0.85
C ARG A 209 -20.42 -5.89 -0.13
N THR A 210 -20.13 -4.61 0.16
CA THR A 210 -20.47 -3.50 -0.74
C THR A 210 -19.84 -3.69 -2.12
N LEU A 211 -18.59 -4.15 -2.18
CA LEU A 211 -17.92 -4.42 -3.46
C LEU A 211 -18.55 -5.60 -4.20
N ALA A 212 -18.94 -6.66 -3.49
CA ALA A 212 -19.62 -7.81 -4.07
C ALA A 212 -20.98 -7.43 -4.66
N GLU A 213 -21.79 -6.66 -3.93
CA GLU A 213 -23.08 -6.15 -4.38
C GLU A 213 -22.95 -5.29 -5.63
N ALA A 214 -22.02 -4.33 -5.61
CA ALA A 214 -21.83 -3.40 -6.73
C ALA A 214 -21.25 -4.06 -8.00
N SER A 215 -20.47 -5.13 -7.85
CA SER A 215 -19.91 -5.86 -8.99
C SER A 215 -20.77 -7.03 -9.45
N GLY A 216 -21.88 -7.33 -8.76
CA GLY A 216 -22.73 -8.49 -9.04
C GLY A 216 -22.06 -9.84 -8.79
N SER A 217 -20.86 -9.88 -8.18
CA SER A 217 -20.17 -11.12 -7.84
C SER A 217 -19.40 -11.04 -6.54
N TYR A 218 -19.62 -12.01 -5.67
CA TYR A 218 -18.87 -12.15 -4.43
C TYR A 218 -17.47 -12.67 -4.74
N SER A 219 -16.46 -11.88 -4.36
CA SER A 219 -15.06 -12.30 -4.34
C SER A 219 -14.54 -12.02 -2.94
N PRO A 220 -14.17 -13.05 -2.15
CA PRO A 220 -13.52 -12.82 -0.88
C PRO A 220 -12.19 -12.09 -1.12
N LEU A 221 -11.83 -11.17 -0.22
CA LEU A 221 -10.64 -10.34 -0.33
C LEU A 221 -9.96 -10.22 1.03
N ASP A 222 -8.63 -10.32 1.03
CA ASP A 222 -7.83 -9.97 2.19
C ASP A 222 -7.69 -8.44 2.27
N ILE A 223 -7.91 -7.87 3.46
CA ILE A 223 -7.77 -6.43 3.72
C ILE A 223 -6.68 -6.22 4.76
N LEU A 224 -5.63 -5.50 4.36
CA LEU A 224 -4.53 -5.17 5.26
C LEU A 224 -4.86 -3.94 6.08
N CYS A 225 -4.80 -4.06 7.40
CA CYS A 225 -5.07 -2.97 8.34
C CYS A 225 -3.75 -2.35 8.78
N THR A 226 -3.55 -1.04 8.60
CA THR A 226 -2.25 -0.38 8.84
C THR A 226 -2.37 0.97 9.57
N SER A 227 -1.35 1.33 10.35
CA SER A 227 -1.10 2.70 10.79
C SER A 227 0.32 3.12 10.48
N ALA A 228 0.47 4.32 9.92
CA ALA A 228 1.77 4.92 9.64
C ALA A 228 2.36 5.67 10.84
N THR A 229 1.57 5.98 11.86
CA THR A 229 1.90 6.92 12.94
C THR A 229 2.02 6.24 14.29
N LYS A 230 1.16 5.26 14.59
CA LYS A 230 1.11 4.62 15.90
C LYS A 230 1.12 3.10 15.80
N GLY A 231 1.55 2.48 16.89
CA GLY A 231 1.41 1.07 17.21
C GLY A 231 1.47 0.91 18.72
N LEU A 232 1.28 -0.30 19.24
CA LEU A 232 1.42 -0.55 20.69
C LEU A 232 2.88 -0.55 21.16
N HIS A 233 3.84 -0.65 20.24
CA HIS A 233 5.25 -0.56 20.56
C HIS A 233 5.89 0.64 19.85
N PRO A 234 6.85 1.33 20.50
CA PRO A 234 7.54 2.50 19.92
C PRO A 234 8.19 2.22 18.56
N HIS A 235 8.62 0.98 18.33
CA HIS A 235 9.34 0.56 17.13
C HIS A 235 8.50 -0.30 16.16
N ARG A 236 7.27 -0.66 16.54
CA ARG A 236 6.41 -1.52 15.71
C ARG A 236 5.05 -0.88 15.52
N LYS A 237 4.82 -0.41 14.30
CA LYS A 237 3.57 0.18 13.84
C LYS A 237 2.58 -0.91 13.45
N PHE A 238 1.29 -0.62 13.58
CA PHE A 238 0.22 -1.52 13.18
C PHE A 238 0.31 -1.90 11.68
N GLY A 239 0.39 -3.19 11.38
CA GLY A 239 0.23 -3.74 10.03
C GLY A 239 1.37 -3.52 9.04
N ILE A 240 2.44 -2.81 9.44
CA ILE A 240 3.52 -2.45 8.51
C ILE A 240 4.34 -3.68 8.10
N ASP A 241 4.55 -4.63 9.00
CA ASP A 241 5.31 -5.84 8.69
C ASP A 241 4.50 -6.77 7.77
N GLU A 242 3.19 -6.86 8.00
CA GLU A 242 2.24 -7.58 7.15
C GLU A 242 2.19 -6.97 5.75
N LEU A 243 2.20 -5.64 5.65
CA LEU A 243 2.27 -4.94 4.37
C LEU A 243 3.60 -5.19 3.65
N ARG A 244 4.74 -5.15 4.37
CA ARG A 244 6.05 -5.50 3.79
C ARG A 244 6.03 -6.92 3.22
N PHE A 245 5.49 -7.88 3.97
CA PHE A 245 5.33 -9.25 3.50
C PHE A 245 4.46 -9.33 2.24
N ALA A 246 3.29 -8.67 2.25
CA ALA A 246 2.40 -8.65 1.09
C ALA A 246 3.06 -8.05 -0.17
N ILE A 247 3.90 -7.01 0.00
CA ILE A 247 4.67 -6.43 -1.10
C ILE A 247 5.70 -7.41 -1.66
N LEU A 248 6.46 -8.11 -0.80
CA LEU A 248 7.46 -9.08 -1.25
C LEU A 248 6.82 -10.30 -1.90
N SER A 249 5.73 -10.81 -1.33
CA SER A 249 4.95 -11.91 -1.89
C SER A 249 4.37 -11.54 -3.26
N ALA A 250 3.75 -10.36 -3.39
CA ALA A 250 3.29 -9.84 -4.69
C ALA A 250 4.44 -9.69 -5.71
N SER A 251 5.64 -9.37 -5.24
CA SER A 251 6.82 -9.21 -6.08
C SER A 251 7.54 -10.53 -6.42
N GLY A 252 7.07 -11.66 -5.88
CA GLY A 252 7.70 -12.98 -6.06
C GLY A 252 9.07 -13.11 -5.38
N ILE A 253 9.32 -12.33 -4.31
CA ILE A 253 10.59 -12.36 -3.56
C ILE A 253 10.52 -13.34 -2.37
N THR A 254 9.33 -13.55 -1.81
CA THR A 254 9.06 -14.42 -0.66
C THR A 254 7.86 -15.31 -0.91
#